data_AF-A0A0S4R8S3-F1
#
_entry.id   AF-A0A0S4R8S3-F1
#
_cell.length_a   1.000
_cell.length_b   1.000
_cell.length_c   1.000
_cell.angle_alpha   90.00
_cell.angle_beta   90.00
_cell.angle_gamma   90.00
#
_symmetry.space_group_name_H-M   'P 1'
#
loop_
_entity.id
_entity.type
_entity.pdbx_description
1 polymer ?
#
loop_
_entity_poly.entity_id
_entity_poly.type
_entity_poly.pdbx_seq_one_letter_code
_entity_poly.pdbx_strand_id
1 'polypeptide(L)'
;MKVVLLKTLRYKPGLKIAFKRLDKKDKNRVKRSPNLLDNPNFIASRILKKQVRSKRVCISHKDGFCVLACSAKNLGVDVEALKDRDFDKFAQICFTDTEKEFLKNSCEKKLDFYKIFTTKEALIKCRNLTFADFKKVSFFDKGFIKTHFLKDDFMITLVLSTR
;
A
#
# COMPACT_ATOMS: atom_id res chain seq x y z
N MET A 1 10.39 10.30 -19.22
CA MET A 1 10.88 9.54 -18.05
C MET A 1 9.79 9.54 -16.96
N LYS A 2 9.26 8.38 -16.58
CA LYS A 2 8.20 8.27 -15.55
C LYS A 2 8.84 8.37 -14.17
N VAL A 3 9.13 9.59 -13.71
CA VAL A 3 9.73 9.77 -12.39
C VAL A 3 8.68 9.47 -11.33
N VAL A 4 8.86 8.35 -10.64
CA VAL A 4 8.12 8.03 -9.41
C VAL A 4 9.08 8.26 -8.25
N LEU A 5 8.70 9.13 -7.33
CA LEU A 5 9.39 9.22 -6.05
C LEU A 5 8.77 8.19 -5.11
N LEU A 6 9.56 7.22 -4.66
CA LEU A 6 9.17 6.25 -3.64
C LEU A 6 9.97 6.51 -2.37
N LYS A 7 9.28 6.66 -1.23
CA LYS A 7 9.90 6.77 0.09
C LYS A 7 9.36 5.69 0.99
N THR A 8 10.23 5.13 1.83
CA THR A 8 9.86 4.16 2.86
C THR A 8 10.35 4.64 4.21
N LEU A 9 9.64 4.27 5.29
CA LEU A 9 10.04 4.54 6.66
C LEU A 9 9.53 3.41 7.55
N ARG A 10 10.46 2.76 8.25
CA ARG A 10 10.15 1.88 9.37
C ARG A 10 10.13 2.69 10.65
N TYR A 11 9.03 2.62 11.39
CA TYR A 11 8.92 3.19 12.71
C TYR A 11 10.01 2.61 13.63
N LYS A 12 10.56 3.46 14.49
CA LYS A 12 11.45 3.05 15.59
C LYS A 12 10.89 3.62 16.89
N PRO A 13 10.95 2.88 18.02
CA PRO A 13 10.56 3.42 19.32
C PRO A 13 11.21 4.78 19.59
N GLY A 14 10.44 5.72 20.12
CA GLY A 14 10.88 7.11 20.35
C GLY A 14 10.65 8.06 19.17
N LEU A 15 10.37 7.55 17.96
CA LEU A 15 9.95 8.39 16.85
C LEU A 15 8.58 9.00 17.15
N LYS A 16 8.45 10.33 17.04
CA LYS A 16 7.21 11.06 17.34
C LYS A 16 6.92 12.12 16.29
N ILE A 17 5.64 12.46 16.15
CA ILE A 17 5.21 13.63 15.38
C ILE A 17 4.46 14.60 16.28
N ALA A 18 4.93 15.84 16.34
CA ALA A 18 4.27 16.87 17.13
C ALA A 18 2.91 17.28 16.51
N PHE A 19 1.85 17.38 17.32
CA PHE A 19 0.51 17.78 16.88
C PHE A 19 0.52 19.08 16.05
N LYS A 20 1.33 20.08 16.45
CA LYS A 20 1.50 21.35 15.72
C LYS A 20 1.95 21.17 14.27
N ARG A 21 2.66 20.08 13.97
CA ARG A 21 3.21 19.74 12.65
C ARG A 21 2.22 19.02 11.73
N LEU A 22 1.04 18.63 12.22
CA LEU A 22 0.00 17.99 11.40
C LEU A 22 -0.77 19.01 10.55
N ASP A 23 -1.32 18.56 9.42
CA ASP A 23 -2.25 19.37 8.63
C ASP A 23 -3.63 19.47 9.32
N LYS A 24 -4.50 20.37 8.85
CA LYS A 24 -5.82 20.61 9.47
C LYS A 24 -6.67 19.33 9.57
N LYS A 25 -6.63 18.46 8.55
CA LYS A 25 -7.42 17.22 8.53
C LYS A 25 -6.88 16.23 9.55
N ASP A 26 -5.57 16.02 9.58
CA ASP A 26 -4.93 15.12 10.54
C ASP A 26 -5.05 15.66 11.99
N LYS A 27 -5.00 16.99 12.21
CA LYS A 27 -5.30 17.59 13.52
C LYS A 27 -6.71 17.25 14.00
N ASN A 28 -7.71 17.36 13.14
CA ASN A 28 -9.09 17.01 13.48
C ASN A 28 -9.25 15.52 13.78
N ARG A 29 -8.56 14.64 13.04
CA ARG A 29 -8.52 13.19 13.32
C ARG A 29 -7.93 12.91 14.69
N VAL A 30 -6.78 13.52 15.03
CA VAL A 30 -6.14 13.34 16.33
C VAL A 30 -7.01 13.88 17.47
N LYS A 31 -7.72 14.99 17.29
CA LYS A 31 -8.67 15.48 18.31
C LYS A 31 -9.78 14.47 18.63
N ARG A 32 -10.25 13.72 17.62
CA ARG A 32 -11.26 12.66 17.79
C ARG A 32 -10.67 11.34 18.29
N SER A 33 -9.39 11.09 18.01
CA SER A 33 -8.68 9.86 18.37
C SER A 33 -7.24 10.19 18.78
N PRO A 34 -7.02 10.64 20.03
CA PRO A 34 -5.70 11.11 20.48
C PRO A 34 -4.60 10.05 20.41
N ASN A 35 -4.95 8.77 20.58
CA ASN A 35 -4.07 7.61 20.48
C ASN A 35 -3.37 7.45 19.11
N LEU A 36 -3.80 8.18 18.07
CA LEU A 36 -3.10 8.24 16.79
C LEU A 36 -1.67 8.77 16.93
N LEU A 37 -1.38 9.62 17.92
CA LEU A 37 -0.04 10.15 18.16
C LEU A 37 0.95 9.11 18.70
N ASP A 38 0.44 7.99 19.19
CA ASP A 38 1.23 6.84 19.67
C ASP A 38 1.18 5.66 18.70
N ASN A 39 0.40 5.76 17.62
CA ASN A 39 0.26 4.70 16.63
C ASN A 39 1.44 4.71 15.63
N PRO A 40 2.25 3.62 15.56
CA PRO A 40 3.43 3.57 14.68
C PRO A 40 3.13 3.84 13.19
N ASN A 41 2.02 3.29 12.68
CA ASN A 41 1.61 3.46 11.29
C ASN A 41 1.24 4.92 10.99
N PHE A 42 0.51 5.57 11.91
CA PHE A 42 0.14 6.97 11.78
C PHE A 42 1.39 7.87 11.85
N ILE A 43 2.28 7.66 12.81
CA ILE A 43 3.51 8.46 12.97
C ILE A 43 4.37 8.36 11.71
N ALA A 44 4.69 7.14 11.27
CA ALA A 44 5.57 6.90 10.12
C ALA A 44 5.00 7.53 8.82
N SER A 45 3.72 7.30 8.55
CA SER A 45 3.06 7.86 7.35
C SER A 45 3.05 9.38 7.32
N ARG A 46 2.86 10.04 8.46
CA ARG A 46 2.81 11.51 8.50
C ARG A 46 4.20 12.11 8.38
N ILE A 47 5.22 11.49 8.97
CA ILE A 47 6.61 11.89 8.74
C ILE A 47 6.95 11.81 7.26
N LEU A 48 6.63 10.70 6.58
CA LEU A 48 6.86 10.57 5.14
C LEU A 48 6.10 11.63 4.34
N LYS A 49 4.82 11.85 4.65
CA LYS A 49 4.00 12.87 3.98
C LYS A 49 4.61 14.27 4.06
N LYS A 50 5.30 14.62 5.15
CA LYS A 50 5.98 15.92 5.29
C LYS A 50 7.27 16.03 4.48
N GLN A 51 7.89 14.92 4.09
CA GLN A 51 9.11 14.92 3.29
C GLN A 51 8.86 15.13 1.79
N VAL A 52 7.61 15.16 1.37
CA VAL A 52 7.22 15.33 -0.04
C VAL A 52 6.39 16.59 -0.22
N ARG A 53 6.66 17.31 -1.31
CA ARG A 53 5.88 18.51 -1.69
C ARG A 53 4.74 18.20 -2.67
N SER A 54 4.68 16.98 -3.20
CA SER A 54 3.66 16.58 -4.17
C SER A 54 2.26 16.57 -3.53
N LYS A 55 1.27 17.04 -4.29
CA LYS A 55 -0.16 16.89 -3.92
C LYS A 55 -0.73 15.52 -4.31
N ARG A 56 -0.13 14.84 -5.29
CA ARG A 56 -0.52 13.50 -5.77
C ARG A 56 0.37 12.47 -5.09
N VAL A 57 -0.12 11.96 -3.96
CA VAL A 57 0.58 10.96 -3.15
C VAL A 57 -0.34 9.79 -2.86
N CYS A 58 0.21 8.58 -2.89
CA CYS A 58 -0.43 7.40 -2.32
C CYS A 58 0.42 6.90 -1.15
N ILE A 59 -0.23 6.49 -0.07
CA ILE A 59 0.44 6.04 1.15
C ILE A 59 -0.14 4.69 1.53
N SER A 60 0.71 3.73 1.88
CA SER A 60 0.30 2.50 2.55
C SER A 60 1.19 2.22 3.75
N HIS A 61 0.67 1.50 4.73
CA HIS A 61 1.42 1.16 5.94
C HIS A 61 0.93 -0.16 6.55
N LYS A 62 1.87 -0.92 7.12
CA LYS A 62 1.60 -2.16 7.84
C LYS A 62 2.67 -2.34 8.91
N ASP A 63 2.25 -2.71 10.12
CA ASP A 63 3.14 -3.07 11.24
C ASP A 63 4.30 -2.07 11.49
N GLY A 64 4.01 -0.77 11.42
CA GLY A 64 4.98 0.31 11.61
C GLY A 64 5.87 0.60 10.39
N PHE A 65 5.77 -0.18 9.32
CA PHE A 65 6.41 0.08 8.04
C PHE A 65 5.48 0.89 7.14
N CYS A 66 5.95 2.01 6.61
CA CYS A 66 5.18 2.87 5.73
C CYS A 66 5.90 3.08 4.39
N VAL A 67 5.13 3.08 3.32
CA VAL A 67 5.55 3.48 1.99
C VAL A 67 4.70 4.66 1.50
N LEU A 68 5.35 5.59 0.80
CA LEU A 68 4.72 6.72 0.13
C LEU A 68 5.26 6.81 -1.29
N ALA A 69 4.36 6.92 -2.26
CA ALA A 69 4.70 7.10 -3.67
C ALA A 69 4.08 8.38 -4.23
N CYS A 70 4.83 9.09 -5.08
CA CYS A 70 4.41 10.29 -5.80
C CYS A 70 4.70 10.17 -7.29
N SER A 71 3.80 10.65 -8.15
CA SER A 71 4.00 10.72 -9.59
C SER A 71 3.11 11.82 -10.19
N ALA A 72 3.45 12.24 -11.41
CA ALA A 72 2.59 13.10 -12.21
C ALA A 72 1.34 12.36 -12.70
N LYS A 73 1.43 11.05 -12.95
CA LYS A 73 0.31 10.19 -13.34
C LYS A 73 -0.42 9.59 -12.12
N ASN A 74 -1.61 9.04 -12.35
CA ASN A 74 -2.32 8.26 -11.34
C ASN A 74 -1.48 7.03 -10.94
N LEU A 75 -1.33 6.87 -9.64
CA LEU A 75 -0.53 5.81 -9.04
C LEU A 75 -1.24 5.25 -7.81
N GLY A 76 -0.94 4.00 -7.49
CA GLY A 76 -1.29 3.39 -6.22
C GLY A 76 -0.08 2.69 -5.63
N VAL A 77 0.01 2.66 -4.31
CA VAL A 77 1.01 1.86 -3.61
C VAL A 77 0.34 1.07 -2.51
N ASP A 78 0.77 -0.16 -2.34
CA ASP A 78 0.38 -0.97 -1.21
C ASP A 78 1.57 -1.70 -0.58
N VAL A 79 1.42 -2.08 0.69
CA VAL A 79 2.44 -2.80 1.44
C VAL A 79 1.81 -3.80 2.40
N GLU A 80 2.31 -5.03 2.39
CA GLU A 80 1.89 -6.09 3.32
C GLU A 80 3.10 -6.85 3.87
N ALA A 81 3.00 -7.26 5.13
CA ALA A 81 4.01 -8.10 5.77
C ALA A 81 3.84 -9.55 5.29
N LEU A 82 4.95 -10.20 4.93
CA LEU A 82 5.01 -11.59 4.48
C LEU A 82 4.81 -12.58 5.63
N LYS A 83 3.56 -12.83 6.00
CA LYS A 83 3.18 -13.77 7.06
C LYS A 83 2.56 -15.03 6.46
N ASP A 84 2.68 -16.13 7.16
CA ASP A 84 1.98 -17.35 6.78
C ASP A 84 0.49 -17.21 7.08
N ARG A 85 -0.33 -17.68 6.14
CA ARG A 85 -1.80 -17.56 6.16
C ARG A 85 -2.41 -18.71 5.38
N ASP A 86 -3.71 -18.89 5.57
CA ASP A 86 -4.53 -19.71 4.67
C ASP A 86 -4.76 -18.96 3.35
N PHE A 87 -3.76 -19.01 2.46
CA PHE A 87 -3.77 -18.27 1.20
C PHE A 87 -4.95 -18.65 0.31
N ASP A 88 -5.37 -19.92 0.31
CA ASP A 88 -6.48 -20.40 -0.50
C ASP A 88 -7.79 -19.78 -0.03
N LYS A 89 -8.06 -19.73 1.29
CA LYS A 89 -9.25 -19.08 1.83
C LYS A 89 -9.32 -17.60 1.50
N PHE A 90 -8.20 -16.87 1.62
CA PHE A 90 -8.15 -15.46 1.23
C PHE A 90 -8.35 -15.28 -0.29
N ALA A 91 -7.75 -16.14 -1.11
CA ALA A 91 -7.91 -16.08 -2.56
C ALA A 91 -9.37 -16.31 -2.99
N GLN A 92 -10.14 -17.19 -2.33
CA GLN A 92 -11.56 -17.37 -2.65
C GLN A 92 -12.40 -16.10 -2.46
N ILE A 93 -12.08 -15.32 -1.43
CA ILE A 93 -12.80 -14.09 -1.10
C ILE A 93 -12.37 -12.94 -2.00
N CYS A 94 -11.07 -12.85 -2.29
CA CYS A 94 -10.50 -11.64 -2.90
C CYS A 94 -10.21 -11.79 -4.39
N PHE A 95 -9.82 -12.98 -4.88
CA PHE A 95 -9.24 -13.13 -6.21
C PHE A 95 -10.29 -13.50 -7.26
N THR A 96 -9.98 -13.18 -8.52
CA THR A 96 -10.72 -13.65 -9.70
C THR A 96 -10.36 -15.12 -9.98
N ASP A 97 -11.14 -15.80 -10.81
CA ASP A 97 -10.87 -17.20 -11.15
C ASP A 97 -9.51 -17.39 -11.83
N THR A 98 -9.11 -16.47 -12.71
CA THR A 98 -7.79 -16.48 -13.35
C THR A 98 -6.65 -16.30 -12.34
N GLU A 99 -6.82 -15.43 -11.34
CA GLU A 99 -5.82 -15.22 -10.29
C GLU A 99 -5.72 -16.41 -9.34
N LYS A 100 -6.85 -17.07 -9.03
CA LYS A 100 -6.87 -18.31 -8.26
C LYS A 100 -6.15 -19.44 -8.98
N GLU A 101 -6.39 -19.61 -10.27
CA GLU A 101 -5.71 -20.64 -11.07
C GLU A 101 -4.21 -20.36 -11.17
N PHE A 102 -3.82 -19.10 -11.37
CA PHE A 102 -2.41 -18.71 -11.34
C PHE A 102 -1.76 -19.02 -9.98
N LEU A 103 -2.43 -18.71 -8.87
CA LEU A 103 -1.91 -18.98 -7.53
C LEU A 103 -1.81 -20.50 -7.25
N LYS A 104 -2.78 -21.29 -7.72
CA LYS A 104 -2.80 -22.74 -7.55
C LYS A 104 -1.60 -23.42 -8.23
N ASN A 105 -1.19 -22.90 -9.38
CA ASN A 105 -0.06 -23.42 -10.16
C ASN A 105 1.29 -22.76 -9.81
N SER A 106 1.34 -21.91 -8.77
CA SER A 106 2.56 -21.21 -8.39
C SER A 106 3.51 -22.10 -7.57
N CYS A 107 4.79 -22.10 -7.94
CA CYS A 107 5.87 -22.70 -7.15
C CYS A 107 6.20 -21.89 -5.88
N GLU A 108 5.84 -20.60 -5.85
CA GLU A 108 6.17 -19.63 -4.80
C GLU A 108 4.89 -19.02 -4.22
N LYS A 109 3.98 -19.89 -3.77
CA LYS A 109 2.58 -19.56 -3.44
C LYS A 109 2.45 -18.36 -2.48
N LYS A 110 3.29 -18.28 -1.45
CA LYS A 110 3.31 -17.14 -0.50
C LYS A 110 3.64 -15.82 -1.21
N LEU A 111 4.74 -15.78 -1.98
CA LEU A 111 5.15 -14.55 -2.66
C LEU A 111 4.14 -14.13 -3.72
N ASP A 112 3.63 -15.06 -4.52
CA ASP A 112 2.67 -14.75 -5.57
C ASP A 112 1.31 -14.33 -5.02
N PHE A 113 0.85 -14.93 -3.90
CA PHE A 113 -0.32 -14.44 -3.17
C PHE A 113 -0.15 -12.96 -2.81
N TYR A 114 0.98 -12.60 -2.20
CA TYR A 114 1.23 -11.22 -1.77
C TYR A 114 1.40 -10.26 -2.95
N LYS A 115 2.00 -10.68 -4.07
CA LYS A 115 2.05 -9.87 -5.31
C LYS A 115 0.65 -9.58 -5.82
N ILE A 116 -0.22 -10.59 -5.93
CA ILE A 116 -1.60 -10.42 -6.39
C ILE A 116 -2.36 -9.50 -5.43
N PHE A 117 -2.33 -9.81 -4.13
CA PHE A 117 -3.08 -9.09 -3.12
C PHE A 117 -2.69 -7.61 -3.07
N THR A 118 -1.39 -7.30 -2.95
CA THR A 118 -0.90 -5.92 -2.89
C THR A 118 -1.08 -5.17 -4.21
N THR A 119 -1.06 -5.86 -5.36
CA THR A 119 -1.43 -5.24 -6.64
C THR A 119 -2.87 -4.78 -6.64
N LYS A 120 -3.79 -5.63 -6.18
CA LYS A 120 -5.22 -5.33 -6.20
C LYS A 120 -5.54 -4.18 -5.25
N GLU A 121 -4.99 -4.18 -4.04
CA GLU A 121 -5.06 -3.03 -3.12
C GLU A 121 -4.48 -1.74 -3.74
N ALA A 122 -3.32 -1.82 -4.39
CA ALA A 122 -2.71 -0.68 -5.07
C ALA A 122 -3.58 -0.18 -6.24
N LEU A 123 -4.21 -1.07 -7.01
CA LEU A 123 -5.14 -0.70 -8.08
C LEU A 123 -6.39 -0.02 -7.54
N ILE A 124 -6.97 -0.54 -6.44
CA ILE A 124 -8.10 0.07 -5.74
C ILE A 124 -7.75 1.50 -5.32
N LYS A 125 -6.58 1.69 -4.69
CA LYS A 125 -6.08 3.02 -4.28
C LYS A 125 -5.85 3.94 -5.46
N CYS A 126 -5.28 3.43 -6.55
CA CYS A 126 -5.00 4.20 -7.76
C CYS A 126 -6.28 4.68 -8.46
N ARG A 127 -7.35 3.87 -8.41
CA ARG A 127 -8.64 4.15 -9.05
C ARG A 127 -9.66 4.81 -8.13
N ASN A 128 -9.30 5.07 -6.87
CA ASN A 128 -10.20 5.56 -5.84
C ASN A 128 -11.45 4.67 -5.66
N LEU A 129 -11.23 3.36 -5.67
CA LEU A 129 -12.25 2.33 -5.43
C LEU A 129 -12.28 1.92 -3.95
N THR A 130 -13.14 0.96 -3.62
CA THR A 130 -13.28 0.41 -2.27
C THR A 130 -12.90 -1.06 -2.20
N PHE A 131 -12.81 -1.61 -0.99
CA PHE A 131 -12.55 -3.04 -0.79
C PHE A 131 -13.63 -3.94 -1.45
N ALA A 132 -14.87 -3.47 -1.60
CA ALA A 132 -15.93 -4.21 -2.29
C ALA A 132 -15.61 -4.44 -3.79
N ASP A 133 -14.68 -3.67 -4.35
CA ASP A 133 -14.27 -3.75 -5.75
C ASP A 133 -13.07 -4.69 -5.97
N PHE A 134 -12.64 -5.44 -4.95
CA PHE A 134 -11.46 -6.31 -5.03
C PHE A 134 -11.52 -7.31 -6.20
N LYS A 135 -12.68 -7.92 -6.45
CA LYS A 135 -12.88 -8.82 -7.60
C LYS A 135 -13.03 -8.10 -8.95
N LYS A 136 -13.22 -6.78 -8.96
CA LYS A 136 -13.35 -5.95 -10.18
C LYS A 136 -12.01 -5.46 -10.72
N VAL A 137 -10.96 -5.47 -9.89
CA VAL A 137 -9.58 -5.18 -10.32
C VAL A 137 -8.83 -6.48 -10.59
N SER A 138 -7.90 -6.48 -11.53
CA SER A 138 -7.14 -7.67 -11.91
C SER A 138 -5.64 -7.44 -11.82
N PHE A 139 -4.93 -8.40 -11.23
CA PHE A 139 -3.48 -8.49 -11.25
C PHE A 139 -2.92 -8.48 -12.68
N PHE A 140 -3.67 -9.00 -13.64
CA PHE A 140 -3.26 -9.08 -15.06
C PHE A 140 -3.65 -7.86 -15.90
N ASP A 141 -4.16 -6.78 -15.29
CA ASP A 141 -4.61 -5.59 -16.02
C ASP A 141 -3.46 -4.88 -16.75
N LYS A 142 -3.39 -5.00 -18.08
CA LYS A 142 -2.31 -4.44 -18.91
C LYS A 142 -2.30 -2.91 -18.98
N GLY A 143 -3.32 -2.22 -18.45
CA GLY A 143 -3.38 -0.76 -18.36
C GLY A 143 -2.47 -0.14 -17.29
N PHE A 144 -1.77 -0.96 -16.50
CA PHE A 144 -0.91 -0.51 -15.41
C PHE A 144 0.45 -1.20 -15.45
N ILE A 145 1.51 -0.41 -15.30
CA ILE A 145 2.82 -0.93 -14.93
C ILE A 145 2.78 -1.30 -13.46
N LYS A 146 3.23 -2.51 -13.13
CA LYS A 146 3.29 -3.05 -11.77
C LYS A 146 4.74 -3.30 -11.42
N THR A 147 5.16 -2.86 -10.25
CA THR A 147 6.51 -3.11 -9.76
C THR A 147 6.42 -3.60 -8.33
N HIS A 148 7.07 -4.74 -8.08
CA HIS A 148 7.08 -5.43 -6.80
C HIS A 148 8.47 -5.33 -6.19
N PHE A 149 8.54 -5.06 -4.89
CA PHE A 149 9.78 -5.01 -4.14
C PHE A 149 9.61 -5.78 -2.84
N LEU A 150 10.63 -6.55 -2.48
CA LEU A 150 10.77 -7.10 -1.15
C LEU A 150 11.68 -6.18 -0.34
N LYS A 151 11.23 -5.78 0.85
CA LYS A 151 12.05 -5.00 1.77
C LYS A 151 11.67 -5.32 3.21
N ASP A 152 12.64 -5.74 4.00
CA ASP A 152 12.51 -6.00 5.43
C ASP A 152 11.29 -6.89 5.80
N ASP A 153 11.04 -7.95 5.02
CA ASP A 153 9.88 -8.86 5.08
C ASP A 153 8.52 -8.27 4.67
N PHE A 154 8.53 -7.16 3.96
CA PHE A 154 7.33 -6.58 3.36
C PHE A 154 7.34 -6.72 1.84
N MET A 155 6.19 -7.12 1.29
CA MET A 155 5.88 -6.95 -0.13
C MET A 155 5.36 -5.55 -0.34
N ILE A 156 6.07 -4.77 -1.16
CA ILE A 156 5.65 -3.44 -1.61
C ILE A 156 5.28 -3.54 -3.07
N THR A 157 4.08 -3.08 -3.42
CA THR A 157 3.65 -3.00 -4.81
C THR A 157 3.31 -1.58 -5.19
N LEU A 158 3.92 -1.11 -6.28
CA LEU A 158 3.59 0.14 -6.96
C LEU A 158 2.83 -0.19 -8.24
N VAL A 159 1.71 0.51 -8.46
CA VAL A 159 1.00 0.50 -9.74
C VAL A 159 0.97 1.91 -10.33
N LEU A 160 1.23 2.01 -11.63
CA LEU A 160 1.27 3.28 -12.35
C LEU A 160 0.47 3.16 -13.65
N SER A 161 -0.47 4.09 -13.86
CA SER A 161 -1.25 4.16 -15.10
C SER A 161 -0.34 4.29 -16.32
N THR A 162 -0.58 3.49 -17.36
CA THR A 162 0.12 3.64 -18.65
C THR A 162 -0.42 4.82 -19.45
N ARG A 163 -1.74 5.05 -19.36
CA ARG A 163 -2.45 6.22 -19.89
C ARG A 163 -2.05 7.46 -19.11
#